data_AF-A0A0N1G8W9-F1
#
_entry.id   AF-A0A0N1G8W9-F1
#
_cell.length_a   1.000
_cell.length_b   1.000
_cell.length_c   1.000
_cell.angle_alpha   90.00
_cell.angle_beta   90.00
_cell.angle_gamma   90.00
#
_symmetry.space_group_name_H-M   'P 1'
#
loop_
_entity.id
_entity.type
_entity.pdbx_description
1 polymer ?
#
loop_
_entity_poly.entity_id
_entity_poly.type
_entity_poly.pdbx_seq_one_letter_code
_entity_poly.pdbx_strand_id
1 'polypeptide(L)'
;MSANSVTRLTGVFDAATGTIGLYVGDNQNGSDLAYTAVAGSGDFAVGKGFVNAAWGHYLPGRITDVRLWAGAMAGQQQISDTVGTTGA
;
A
#
# COMPACT_ATOMS: atom_id res chain seq x y z
N MET A 1 -5.88 -24.02 -0.76
CA MET A 1 -5.31 -22.73 -0.31
C MET A 1 -4.53 -23.00 0.97
N SER A 2 -3.20 -22.93 0.97
CA SER A 2 -2.45 -23.13 2.23
C SER A 2 -2.54 -21.86 3.07
N ALA A 3 -2.78 -22.01 4.36
CA ALA A 3 -3.09 -20.92 5.28
C ALA A 3 -1.92 -19.97 5.61
N ASN A 4 -0.82 -20.00 4.85
CA ASN A 4 0.43 -19.28 5.15
C ASN A 4 1.04 -18.53 3.94
N SER A 5 0.24 -18.17 2.93
CA SER A 5 0.76 -17.35 1.82
C SER A 5 0.83 -15.88 2.22
N VAL A 6 2.05 -15.34 2.38
CA VAL A 6 2.27 -13.91 2.57
C VAL A 6 2.00 -13.20 1.26
N THR A 7 1.02 -12.29 1.26
CA THR A 7 0.75 -11.41 0.11
C THR A 7 1.36 -10.04 0.38
N ARG A 8 2.12 -9.54 -0.60
CA ARG A 8 2.60 -8.16 -0.58
C ARG A 8 1.55 -7.23 -1.16
N LEU A 9 1.36 -6.09 -0.51
CA LEU A 9 0.57 -4.97 -1.01
C LEU A 9 1.47 -3.74 -1.11
N THR A 10 1.46 -3.07 -2.27
CA THR A 10 2.16 -1.80 -2.47
C THR A 10 1.17 -0.75 -2.92
N GLY A 11 1.01 0.32 -2.13
CA GLY A 11 0.27 1.51 -2.54
C GLY A 11 1.23 2.57 -3.08
N VAL A 12 0.88 3.20 -4.18
CA VAL A 12 1.62 4.35 -4.73
C VAL A 12 0.67 5.53 -4.81
N PHE A 13 1.04 6.65 -4.19
CA PHE A 13 0.37 7.92 -4.36
C PHE A 13 1.28 8.86 -5.14
N ASP A 14 0.81 9.33 -6.29
CA ASP A 14 1.50 10.32 -7.11
C ASP A 14 0.84 11.69 -6.92
N ALA A 15 1.52 12.57 -6.19
CA ALA A 15 1.06 13.93 -5.94
C ALA A 15 1.13 14.83 -7.19
N ALA A 16 1.97 14.50 -8.18
CA ALA A 16 2.08 15.29 -9.40
C ALA A 16 0.88 15.09 -10.33
N THR A 17 0.34 13.87 -10.36
CA THR A 17 -0.83 13.52 -11.18
C THR A 17 -2.13 13.43 -10.37
N GLY A 18 -2.06 13.40 -9.04
CA GLY A 18 -3.21 13.31 -8.15
C GLY A 18 -3.88 11.94 -8.20
N THR A 19 -3.10 10.87 -8.35
CA THR A 19 -3.61 9.50 -8.49
C THR A 19 -3.07 8.56 -7.42
N ILE A 20 -3.81 7.47 -7.20
CA ILE A 20 -3.42 6.34 -6.36
C ILE A 20 -3.48 5.04 -7.15
N GLY A 21 -2.45 4.21 -6.99
CA GLY A 21 -2.36 2.86 -7.52
C GLY A 21 -2.18 1.84 -6.40
N LEU A 22 -2.67 0.61 -6.62
CA LEU A 22 -2.51 -0.52 -5.71
C LEU A 22 -1.93 -1.70 -6.47
N TYR A 23 -0.91 -2.34 -5.91
CA TYR A 23 -0.30 -3.55 -6.45
C TYR A 23 -0.45 -4.70 -5.45
N VAL A 24 -0.79 -5.88 -5.96
CA VAL A 24 -0.90 -7.14 -5.21
C VAL A 24 0.17 -8.09 -5.74
N GLY A 25 1.16 -8.39 -4.89
CA GLY A 25 2.40 -9.03 -5.31
C GLY A 25 3.19 -8.08 -6.22
N ASP A 26 3.30 -8.43 -7.49
CA ASP A 26 3.89 -7.58 -8.54
C ASP A 26 2.83 -6.95 -9.46
N ASN A 27 1.58 -7.41 -9.43
CA ASN A 27 0.57 -6.98 -10.41
C ASN A 27 -0.24 -5.78 -9.91
N GLN A 28 -0.46 -4.80 -10.79
CA GLN A 28 -1.38 -3.70 -10.49
C GLN A 28 -2.83 -4.22 -10.40
N ASN A 29 -3.55 -3.79 -9.38
CA ASN A 29 -4.96 -4.08 -9.17
C ASN A 29 -5.82 -2.97 -9.79
N GLY A 30 -6.18 -3.15 -11.06
CA GLY A 30 -6.93 -2.16 -11.83
C GLY A 30 -6.03 -1.04 -12.38
N SER A 31 -6.65 0.06 -12.80
CA SER A 31 -5.93 1.27 -13.21
C SER A 31 -5.79 2.25 -12.04
N ASP A 32 -4.88 3.21 -12.18
CA ASP A 32 -4.76 4.31 -11.23
C ASP A 32 -6.09 5.09 -11.13
N LEU A 33 -6.40 5.53 -9.92
CA LEU A 33 -7.62 6.28 -9.62
C LEU A 33 -7.27 7.68 -9.14
N ALA A 34 -8.06 8.68 -9.55
CA ALA A 34 -7.94 10.01 -9.00
C ALA A 34 -8.16 9.99 -7.48
N TYR A 35 -7.25 10.59 -6.72
CA TYR A 35 -7.32 10.61 -5.27
C TYR A 35 -6.72 11.90 -4.73
N THR A 36 -7.48 12.57 -3.85
CA THR A 36 -7.00 13.73 -3.11
C THR A 36 -6.60 13.29 -1.71
N ALA A 37 -5.30 13.22 -1.46
CA ALA A 37 -4.78 12.89 -0.14
C ALA A 37 -5.09 14.02 0.86
N VAL A 38 -5.57 13.65 2.03
CA VAL A 38 -5.72 14.56 3.18
C VAL A 38 -4.58 14.26 4.15
N ALA A 39 -3.78 15.28 4.47
CA ALA A 39 -2.70 15.15 5.43
C ALA A 39 -3.28 14.82 6.81
N GLY A 40 -2.90 13.67 7.38
CA GLY A 40 -3.21 13.33 8.75
C GLY A 40 -2.39 14.19 9.73
N SER A 41 -2.98 14.57 10.85
CA SER A 41 -2.32 15.34 11.92
C SER A 41 -1.76 14.46 13.05
N GLY A 42 -1.93 13.14 12.96
CA GLY A 42 -1.54 12.18 14.00
C GLY A 42 -0.51 11.15 13.52
N ASP A 43 -0.34 10.10 14.31
CA ASP A 43 0.64 9.05 14.06
C ASP A 43 0.32 8.21 12.82
N PHE A 44 1.37 7.72 12.16
CA PHE A 44 1.25 6.70 11.12
C PHE A 44 0.82 5.37 11.75
N ALA A 45 -0.30 4.82 11.26
CA ALA A 45 -0.88 3.57 11.75
C ALA A 45 -1.01 2.55 10.62
N VAL A 46 -0.78 1.28 10.95
CA VAL A 46 -0.91 0.14 10.02
C VAL A 46 -1.80 -0.93 10.67
N GLY A 47 -2.65 -1.58 9.87
CA GLY A 47 -3.54 -2.65 10.33
C GLY A 47 -4.83 -2.16 11.02
N LYS A 48 -5.10 -0.86 10.97
CA LYS A 48 -6.30 -0.19 11.50
C LYS A 48 -6.54 1.10 10.72
N GLY A 49 -7.80 1.50 10.59
CA GLY A 49 -8.20 2.76 9.96
C GLY A 49 -8.79 3.73 10.98
N PHE A 50 -8.59 5.04 10.76
CA PHE A 50 -9.25 6.09 11.54
C PHE A 50 -10.37 6.73 10.72
N VAL A 51 -11.61 6.55 11.16
CA VAL A 51 -12.80 7.07 10.45
C VAL A 51 -13.76 7.65 11.49
N ASN A 52 -14.37 8.80 11.19
CA ASN A 52 -15.33 9.46 12.08
C ASN A 52 -14.83 9.63 13.52
N ALA A 53 -13.59 10.10 13.68
CA ALA A 53 -12.93 10.31 14.96
C ALA A 53 -12.70 9.03 15.81
N ALA A 54 -12.78 7.84 15.22
CA ALA A 54 -12.58 6.57 15.91
C ALA A 54 -11.65 5.63 15.16
N TRP A 55 -10.89 4.82 15.92
CA TRP A 55 -10.10 3.72 15.37
C TRP A 55 -10.98 2.49 15.14
N GLY A 56 -10.91 1.91 13.93
CA GLY A 56 -11.64 0.72 13.52
C GLY A 56 -10.96 0.02 12.35
N HIS A 57 -11.72 -0.76 11.58
CA HIS A 57 -11.25 -1.46 10.37
C HIS A 57 -9.97 -2.28 10.61
N TYR A 58 -9.94 -3.00 11.74
CA TYR A 58 -8.79 -3.82 12.12
C TYR A 58 -8.57 -4.92 11.10
N LEU A 59 -7.33 -5.06 10.64
CA LEU A 59 -6.95 -6.12 9.72
C LEU A 59 -7.00 -7.47 10.46
N PRO A 60 -7.82 -8.45 10.02
CA PRO A 60 -7.82 -9.79 10.60
C PRO A 60 -6.64 -10.59 10.03
N GLY A 61 -5.42 -10.25 10.44
CA GLY A 61 -4.21 -10.89 9.94
C GLY A 61 -2.93 -10.41 10.61
N ARG A 62 -1.79 -10.94 10.15
CA ARG A 62 -0.47 -10.55 10.62
C ARG A 62 0.21 -9.68 9.58
N ILE A 63 0.72 -8.53 10.01
CA ILE A 63 1.67 -7.72 9.24
C ILE A 63 3.06 -8.19 9.61
N THR A 64 3.88 -8.53 8.61
CA THR A 64 5.23 -9.06 8.80
C THR A 64 6.32 -8.02 8.55
N ASP A 65 6.09 -7.10 7.61
CA ASP A 65 7.04 -6.06 7.22
C ASP A 65 6.28 -4.82 6.76
N VAL A 66 6.82 -3.64 7.05
CA VAL A 66 6.29 -2.35 6.59
C VAL A 66 7.46 -1.49 6.15
N ARG A 67 7.35 -0.94 4.95
CA ARG A 67 8.33 -0.01 4.37
C ARG A 67 7.60 1.21 3.81
N LEU A 68 8.24 2.36 3.90
CA LEU A 68 7.73 3.62 3.40
C LEU A 68 8.82 4.32 2.60
N TRP A 69 8.43 4.90 1.47
CA TRP A 69 9.31 5.66 0.59
C TRP A 69 8.74 7.04 0.34
N ALA A 70 9.61 8.01 0.07
CA ALA A 70 9.21 9.33 -0.39
C ALA A 70 9.17 9.36 -1.92
N GLY A 71 8.06 9.85 -2.47
CA GLY A 71 7.82 9.96 -3.91
C GLY A 71 7.09 8.76 -4.51
N ALA A 72 6.45 9.00 -5.66
CA ALA A 72 5.73 7.97 -6.40
C ALA A 72 6.73 7.12 -7.20
N MET A 73 6.64 5.80 -7.09
CA MET A 73 7.36 4.90 -7.99
C MET A 73 6.68 4.91 -9.37
N ALA A 74 7.48 4.93 -10.44
CA ALA A 74 7.02 5.11 -11.82
C ALA A 74 6.27 3.91 -12.41
N GLY A 75 6.15 2.79 -11.67
CA GLY A 75 5.34 1.65 -12.06
C GLY A 75 5.86 0.32 -11.52
N GLN A 76 5.28 -0.77 -12.02
CA GLN A 76 5.51 -2.15 -11.58
C GLN A 76 6.99 -2.53 -11.52
N GLN A 77 7.77 -2.22 -12.57
CA GLN A 77 9.18 -2.60 -12.61
C GLN A 77 9.99 -1.97 -11.47
N GLN A 78 9.83 -0.66 -11.24
CA GLN A 78 10.54 0.02 -10.16
C GLN A 78 10.11 -0.50 -8.78
N ILE A 79 8.82 -0.83 -8.62
CA ILE A 79 8.31 -1.44 -7.39
C ILE A 79 8.98 -2.80 -7.14
N SER A 80 9.00 -3.68 -8.13
CA SER A 80 9.66 -5.00 -8.00
C SER A 80 11.16 -4.86 -7.72
N ASP A 81 11.84 -3.90 -8.35
CA ASP A 81 13.28 -3.66 -8.11
C ASP A 81 13.56 -3.12 -6.70
N THR A 82 12.66 -2.27 -6.17
CA THR A 82 12.86 -1.61 -4.86
C THR A 82 12.41 -2.49 -3.69
N VAL A 83 11.32 -3.23 -3.87
CA VAL A 83 10.68 -4.03 -2.81
C VAL A 83 11.08 -5.51 -2.91
N GLY A 84 11.75 -5.92 -4.00
CA GLY A 84 12.08 -7.31 -4.35
C GLY A 84 10.91 -7.99 -5.07
N THR A 85 11.06 -9.22 -5.57
CA THR A 85 9.92 -10.06 -6.02
C THR A 85 9.63 -11.11 -4.96
N THR A 86 8.37 -11.48 -4.76
CA THR A 86 8.05 -12.62 -3.88
C THR A 86 8.33 -13.91 -4.67
N GLY A 87 9.58 -14.38 -4.67
CA GLY A 87 9.97 -15.60 -5.37
C GLY A 87 11.44 -15.99 -5.20
N ALA A 88 11.72 -16.70 -4.11
CA ALA A 88 12.73 -17.76 -4.01
C ALA A 88 12.24 -18.79 -2.98
#